data_AF-A0ABD5RZG9-F1
#
_entry.id   AF-A0ABD5RZG9-F1
#
_cell.length_a   1.000
_cell.length_b   1.000
_cell.length_c   1.000
_cell.angle_alpha   90.00
_cell.angle_beta   90.00
_cell.angle_gamma   90.00
#
_symmetry.space_group_name_H-M   'P 1'
#
loop_
_entity.id
_entity.type
_entity.pdbx_description
1 polymer ?
#
loop_
_entity_poly.entity_id
_entity_poly.type
_entity_poly.pdbx_seq_one_letter_code
_entity_poly.pdbx_strand_id
1 'polypeptide(L)'
;MRPSDRIPSKLLESKYVRYEGDVYALSETDTGRNIVEYTLYVDTSDGGEVEESELVIYKNFSREAKERFEEALDNGTSTSRRNALPEKLGQGRFVKYDGDYYSLRVSVGDVRVWRISVTRVE
;
A
#
# COMPACT_ATOMS: atom_id res chain seq x y z
N MET A 1 -13.02 -1.19 5.28
CA MET A 1 -12.78 0.28 5.22
C MET A 1 -11.50 0.54 6.01
N ARG A 2 -10.38 0.87 5.35
CA ARG A 2 -9.06 0.96 5.98
C ARG A 2 -8.94 2.22 6.87
N PRO A 3 -8.13 2.20 7.95
CA PRO A 3 -7.70 3.44 8.57
C PRO A 3 -6.90 4.21 7.53
N SER A 4 -7.39 5.38 7.14
CA SER A 4 -6.67 6.27 6.24
C SER A 4 -5.30 6.59 6.84
N ASP A 5 -4.26 6.62 6.03
CA ASP A 5 -3.02 7.35 6.34
C ASP A 5 -3.20 8.87 6.34
N ARG A 6 -4.46 9.32 6.29
CA ARG A 6 -4.82 10.66 6.72
C ARG A 6 -4.75 10.67 8.24
N ILE A 7 -4.17 11.76 8.72
CA ILE A 7 -4.31 12.21 10.09
C ILE A 7 -5.76 11.94 10.52
N PRO A 8 -6.00 11.26 11.67
CA PRO A 8 -7.35 10.89 12.07
C PRO A 8 -8.27 12.09 11.93
N SER A 9 -9.41 11.93 11.25
CA SER A 9 -10.29 13.07 10.94
C SER A 9 -10.65 13.88 12.20
N LYS A 10 -10.82 13.20 13.34
CA LYS A 10 -11.02 13.85 14.65
C LYS A 10 -9.89 14.79 15.08
N LEU A 11 -8.63 14.46 14.75
CA LEU A 11 -7.46 15.31 14.98
C LEU A 11 -7.41 16.50 14.01
N LEU A 12 -7.84 16.32 12.75
CA LEU A 12 -7.93 17.41 11.76
C LEU A 12 -9.11 18.35 12.02
N GLU A 13 -10.23 17.84 12.52
CA GLU A 13 -11.40 18.62 12.94
C GLU A 13 -11.11 19.45 14.19
N SER A 14 -10.20 18.96 15.04
CA SER A 14 -9.80 19.63 16.27
C SER A 14 -8.64 20.58 15.99
N LYS A 15 -8.90 21.89 15.99
CA LYS A 15 -7.82 22.91 15.89
C LYS A 15 -6.86 22.89 17.08
N TYR A 16 -7.25 22.25 18.18
CA TYR A 16 -6.48 22.20 19.42
C TYR A 16 -6.54 20.82 20.08
N VAL A 17 -5.48 20.43 20.78
CA VAL A 17 -5.41 19.25 21.64
C VAL A 17 -4.89 19.66 23.01
N ARG A 18 -5.44 19.06 24.08
CA ARG A 18 -4.90 19.21 25.44
C ARG A 18 -4.02 18.00 25.77
N TYR A 19 -2.80 18.26 26.20
CA TYR A 19 -1.84 17.24 26.60
C TYR A 19 -1.08 17.73 27.83
N GLU A 20 -1.04 16.92 28.88
CA GLU A 20 -0.36 17.25 30.16
C GLU A 20 -0.74 18.61 30.77
N GLY A 21 -1.99 19.04 30.57
CA GLY A 21 -2.51 20.31 31.10
C GLY A 21 -2.32 21.53 30.18
N ASP A 22 -1.47 21.40 29.16
CA ASP A 22 -1.22 22.43 28.16
C ASP A 22 -2.11 22.27 26.94
N VAL A 23 -2.41 23.40 26.28
CA VAL A 23 -3.18 23.45 25.03
C VAL A 23 -2.21 23.63 23.86
N TYR A 24 -2.35 22.80 22.84
CA TYR A 24 -1.56 22.87 21.62
C TYR A 24 -2.48 23.11 20.43
N ALA A 25 -2.12 24.07 19.59
CA ALA A 25 -2.71 24.25 18.27
C ALA A 25 -2.18 23.19 17.31
N LEU A 26 -3.07 22.60 16.54
CA LEU A 26 -2.76 21.67 15.46
C LEU A 26 -2.84 22.42 14.12
N SER A 27 -1.80 22.29 13.30
CA SER A 27 -1.82 22.79 11.93
C SER A 27 -1.43 21.69 10.97
N GLU A 28 -2.17 21.55 9.89
CA GLU A 28 -1.83 20.69 8.77
C GLU A 28 -1.15 21.52 7.67
N THR A 29 -0.02 21.04 7.14
CA THR A 29 0.69 21.67 6.03
C THR A 29 0.97 20.65 4.96
N ASP A 30 0.56 20.98 3.74
CA ASP A 30 0.97 20.26 2.55
C ASP A 30 2.47 20.43 2.35
N THR A 31 3.19 19.31 2.26
CA THR A 31 4.64 19.35 2.11
C THR A 31 5.09 19.66 0.68
N GLY A 32 4.16 19.70 -0.29
CA GLY A 32 4.47 19.83 -1.71
C GLY A 32 5.13 18.60 -2.32
N ARG A 33 5.24 17.51 -1.56
CA ARG A 33 5.85 16.24 -1.98
C ARG A 33 4.76 15.21 -2.25
N ASN A 34 4.95 14.43 -3.32
CA ASN A 34 4.22 13.20 -3.56
C ASN A 34 5.15 12.01 -3.34
N ILE A 35 4.57 10.88 -2.94
CA ILE A 35 5.24 9.58 -2.95
C ILE A 35 4.47 8.66 -3.87
N VAL A 36 5.22 7.79 -4.56
CA VAL A 36 4.61 6.75 -5.37
C VAL A 36 4.10 5.63 -4.46
N GLU A 37 2.88 5.22 -4.70
CA GLU A 37 2.23 4.05 -4.11
C GLU A 37 2.00 3.01 -5.20
N TYR A 38 2.43 1.78 -4.94
CA TYR A 38 2.17 0.63 -5.77
C TYR A 38 1.16 -0.26 -5.05
N THR A 39 0.06 -0.60 -5.73
CA THR A 39 -0.94 -1.54 -5.23
C THR A 39 -0.92 -2.80 -6.09
N LEU A 40 -0.60 -3.93 -5.47
CA LEU A 40 -0.74 -5.25 -6.04
C LEU A 40 -2.13 -5.79 -5.75
N TYR A 41 -2.79 -6.31 -6.77
CA TYR A 41 -4.04 -7.07 -6.70
C TYR A 41 -3.74 -8.50 -7.11
N VAL A 42 -4.32 -9.45 -6.38
CA VAL A 42 -4.21 -10.89 -6.65
C VAL A 42 -5.62 -11.45 -6.72
N ASP A 43 -5.98 -11.95 -7.89
CA ASP A 43 -7.28 -12.57 -8.15
C ASP A 43 -7.09 -14.02 -8.61
N THR A 44 -7.96 -14.93 -8.17
CA THR A 44 -8.00 -16.30 -8.72
C THR A 44 -8.25 -16.26 -10.22
N SER A 45 -7.56 -17.11 -10.96
CA SER A 45 -7.71 -17.25 -12.41
C SER A 45 -7.96 -18.72 -12.75
N ASP A 46 -8.85 -18.96 -13.70
CA ASP A 46 -9.18 -20.31 -14.17
C ASP A 46 -8.01 -20.99 -14.93
N GLY A 47 -6.87 -20.30 -15.09
CA GLY A 47 -5.64 -20.86 -15.65
C GLY A 47 -5.71 -21.20 -17.16
N GLY A 48 -6.77 -20.78 -17.86
CA GLY A 48 -6.86 -20.92 -19.32
C GLY A 48 -5.74 -20.15 -20.03
N GLU A 49 -5.28 -20.66 -21.20
CA GLU A 49 -4.18 -20.16 -22.06
C GLU A 49 -3.23 -19.13 -21.42
N VAL A 50 -2.60 -19.50 -20.29
CA VAL A 50 -1.52 -18.70 -19.73
C VAL A 50 -0.23 -19.07 -20.47
N GLU A 51 0.35 -18.12 -21.19
CA GLU A 51 1.67 -18.34 -21.78
C GLU A 51 2.73 -18.53 -20.69
N GLU A 52 3.65 -19.48 -20.87
CA GLU A 52 4.74 -19.72 -19.92
C GLU A 52 5.61 -18.47 -19.69
N SER A 53 5.68 -17.57 -20.68
CA SER A 53 6.40 -16.30 -20.62
C SER A 53 5.79 -15.31 -19.62
N GLU A 54 4.47 -15.42 -19.36
CA GLU A 54 3.72 -14.55 -18.46
C GLU A 54 3.53 -15.16 -17.06
N LEU A 55 3.95 -16.43 -16.89
CA LEU A 55 3.79 -17.21 -15.67
C LEU A 55 5.03 -17.14 -14.78
N VAL A 56 4.82 -16.82 -13.50
CA VAL A 56 5.87 -16.93 -12.47
C VAL A 56 5.50 -17.99 -11.45
N ILE A 57 6.43 -18.91 -11.18
CA ILE A 57 6.22 -19.91 -10.13
C ILE A 57 6.46 -19.27 -8.76
N TYR A 58 5.49 -19.35 -7.85
CA TYR A 58 5.55 -18.75 -6.51
C TYR A 58 6.84 -19.12 -5.74
N LYS A 59 7.33 -20.35 -5.90
CA LYS A 59 8.58 -20.80 -5.27
C LYS A 59 9.80 -19.95 -5.65
N ASN A 60 9.78 -19.36 -6.84
CA ASN A 60 10.86 -18.53 -7.38
C ASN A 60 10.79 -17.07 -6.93
N PHE A 61 9.78 -16.69 -6.14
CA PHE A 61 9.71 -15.37 -5.52
C PHE A 61 10.78 -15.18 -4.46
N SER A 62 11.28 -13.95 -4.33
CA SER A 62 12.04 -13.52 -3.17
C SER A 62 11.16 -13.57 -1.92
N ARG A 63 11.75 -13.53 -0.72
CA ARG A 63 10.98 -13.50 0.53
C ARG A 63 9.99 -12.33 0.56
N GLU A 64 10.44 -11.14 0.17
CA GLU A 64 9.58 -9.95 0.13
C GLU A 64 8.44 -10.11 -0.88
N ALA A 65 8.69 -10.66 -2.07
CA ALA A 65 7.64 -10.90 -3.05
C ALA A 65 6.59 -11.92 -2.56
N LYS A 66 7.01 -12.93 -1.78
CA LYS A 66 6.11 -13.89 -1.14
C LYS A 66 5.20 -13.23 -0.12
N GLU A 67 5.78 -12.47 0.81
CA GLU A 67 5.02 -11.76 1.85
C GLU A 67 3.97 -10.82 1.22
N ARG A 68 4.34 -10.12 0.13
CA ARG A 68 3.42 -9.22 -0.58
C ARG A 68 2.33 -9.94 -1.36
N PHE A 69 2.66 -11.08 -1.98
CA PHE A 69 1.67 -11.90 -2.67
C PHE A 69 0.65 -12.48 -1.69
N GLU A 70 1.11 -13.04 -0.56
CA GLU A 70 0.26 -13.59 0.49
C GLU A 70 -0.62 -12.50 1.13
N GLU A 71 -0.06 -11.34 1.45
CA GLU A 71 -0.83 -10.19 1.94
C GLU A 71 -1.94 -9.79 0.96
N ALA A 72 -1.64 -9.77 -0.35
CA ALA A 72 -2.63 -9.46 -1.37
C ALA A 72 -3.67 -10.56 -1.55
N LEU A 73 -3.29 -11.82 -1.40
CA LEU A 73 -4.22 -12.95 -1.46
C LEU A 73 -5.22 -12.90 -0.29
N ASP A 74 -4.74 -12.61 0.92
CA ASP A 74 -5.57 -12.58 2.12
C ASP A 74 -6.48 -11.34 2.19
N ASN A 75 -5.99 -10.18 1.74
CA ASN A 75 -6.68 -8.90 1.88
C ASN A 75 -7.28 -8.36 0.58
N GLY A 76 -7.14 -9.10 -0.52
CA GLY A 76 -7.45 -8.68 -1.90
C GLY A 76 -6.39 -7.75 -2.53
N THR A 77 -5.58 -7.06 -1.73
CA THR A 77 -4.48 -6.21 -2.24
C THR A 77 -3.32 -6.10 -1.24
N SER A 78 -2.10 -5.89 -1.74
CA SER A 78 -0.96 -5.42 -0.95
C SER A 78 -0.48 -4.07 -1.47
N THR A 79 -0.17 -3.14 -0.56
CA THR A 79 0.30 -1.78 -0.92
C THR A 79 1.71 -1.51 -0.43
N SER A 80 2.57 -0.98 -1.31
CA SER A 80 3.91 -0.51 -0.98
C SER A 80 4.06 0.96 -1.34
N ARG A 81 4.66 1.74 -0.44
CA ARG A 81 4.95 3.16 -0.64
C ARG A 81 6.45 3.38 -0.66
N ARG A 82 6.90 4.28 -1.53
CA ARG A 82 8.32 4.66 -1.74
C ARG A 82 9.19 3.56 -2.37
N ASN A 83 8.96 2.29 -2.03
CA ASN A 83 9.66 1.16 -2.63
C ASN A 83 8.87 0.66 -3.83
N ALA A 84 9.58 0.39 -4.94
CA ALA A 84 9.01 -0.34 -6.06
C ALA A 84 8.47 -1.69 -5.59
N LEU A 85 7.48 -2.24 -6.30
CA LEU A 85 7.10 -3.64 -6.09
C LEU A 85 8.32 -4.54 -6.31
N PRO A 86 8.51 -5.58 -5.49
CA PRO A 86 9.60 -6.54 -5.67
C PRO A 86 9.68 -7.04 -7.11
N GLU A 87 10.91 -7.17 -7.63
CA GLU A 87 11.13 -7.74 -8.96
C GLU A 87 10.42 -9.09 -9.08
N LYS A 88 9.81 -9.32 -10.26
CA LYS A 88 8.86 -10.40 -10.62
C LYS A 88 7.37 -10.07 -10.44
N LEU A 89 6.95 -9.33 -9.41
CA LEU A 89 5.53 -8.98 -9.23
C LEU A 89 5.04 -7.95 -10.27
N GLY A 90 5.95 -7.17 -10.85
CA GLY A 90 5.65 -6.25 -11.95
C GLY A 90 5.94 -6.80 -13.35
N GLN A 91 6.47 -8.01 -13.48
CA GLN A 91 6.89 -8.59 -14.77
C GLN A 91 5.99 -9.75 -15.22
N GLY A 92 5.52 -10.58 -14.28
CA GLY A 92 4.57 -11.65 -14.56
C GLY A 92 3.13 -11.16 -14.45
N ARG A 93 2.25 -11.69 -15.31
CA ARG A 93 0.79 -11.47 -15.19
C ARG A 93 0.10 -12.57 -14.39
N PHE A 94 0.75 -13.73 -14.24
CA PHE A 94 0.20 -14.86 -13.54
C PHE A 94 1.19 -15.50 -12.57
N VAL A 95 0.66 -16.06 -11.48
CA VAL A 95 1.42 -16.82 -10.49
C VAL A 95 0.80 -18.20 -10.34
N LYS A 96 1.63 -19.23 -10.38
CA LYS A 96 1.22 -20.58 -9.96
C LYS A 96 1.57 -20.77 -8.48
N TYR A 97 0.55 -20.97 -7.66
CA TYR A 97 0.68 -21.16 -6.21
C TYR A 97 -0.32 -22.23 -5.76
N ASP A 98 0.14 -23.19 -4.95
CA ASP A 98 -0.64 -24.33 -4.44
C ASP A 98 -1.46 -25.13 -5.48
N GLY A 99 -1.00 -25.16 -6.74
CA GLY A 99 -1.70 -25.85 -7.83
C GLY A 99 -2.65 -24.97 -8.62
N ASP A 100 -3.05 -23.82 -8.07
CA ASP A 100 -3.92 -22.84 -8.68
C ASP A 100 -3.13 -21.74 -9.43
N TYR A 101 -3.86 -21.02 -10.28
CA TYR A 101 -3.36 -19.86 -11.02
C TYR A 101 -3.98 -18.60 -10.47
N TYR A 102 -3.15 -17.58 -10.30
CA TYR A 102 -3.55 -16.26 -9.82
C TYR A 102 -3.11 -15.20 -10.80
N SER A 103 -4.01 -14.30 -11.16
CA SER A 103 -3.65 -13.13 -11.96
C SER A 103 -3.12 -12.02 -11.07
N LEU A 104 -2.07 -11.35 -11.53
CA LEU A 104 -1.49 -10.18 -10.89
C LEU A 104 -1.92 -8.93 -11.66
N ARG A 105 -2.39 -7.92 -10.93
CA ARG A 105 -2.58 -6.58 -11.48
C ARG A 105 -1.88 -5.57 -10.59
N VAL A 106 -1.20 -4.62 -11.20
CA VAL A 106 -0.51 -3.54 -10.50
C VAL A 106 -1.16 -2.21 -10.86
N SER A 107 -1.47 -1.41 -9.85
CA SER A 107 -1.82 0.00 -10.00
C SER A 107 -0.73 0.86 -9.37
N VAL A 108 -0.43 1.98 -10.02
CA VAL A 108 0.55 2.97 -9.55
C VAL A 108 -0.18 4.29 -9.35
N GLY A 109 -0.03 4.90 -8.18
CA GLY A 109 -0.67 6.16 -7.83
C GLY A 109 0.29 7.11 -7.12
N ASP A 110 -0.01 8.40 -7.23
CA ASP A 110 0.69 9.45 -6.48
C ASP A 110 -0.10 9.80 -5.21
N VAL A 111 0.57 9.67 -4.06
CA VAL A 111 0.00 10.01 -2.76
C VAL A 111 0.64 11.29 -2.23
N ARG A 112 -0.19 12.29 -1.97
CA ARG A 112 0.24 13.58 -1.43
C ARG A 112 0.62 13.48 0.04
N VAL A 113 1.77 14.04 0.41
CA VAL A 113 2.28 13.98 1.79
C VAL A 113 1.92 15.24 2.56
N TRP A 114 1.23 15.03 3.67
CA TRP A 114 0.84 16.07 4.63
C TRP A 114 1.65 15.96 5.92
N ARG A 115 1.87 17.09 6.59
CA ARG A 115 2.56 17.17 7.88
C ARG A 115 1.62 17.80 8.92
N ILE A 116 1.51 17.16 10.09
CA ILE A 116 0.99 17.83 11.29
C ILE A 116 2.15 18.55 11.97
N SER A 117 1.91 19.81 12.32
CA SER A 117 2.73 20.55 13.28
C SER A 117 1.90 20.86 14.52
N VAL A 118 2.55 20.89 15.68
CA VAL A 118 1.94 21.24 16.97
C VAL A 118 2.65 22.46 17.52
N THR A 119 1.88 23.42 18.05
CA THR A 119 2.44 24.64 18.66
C THR A 119 1.71 24.91 19.96
N ARG A 120 2.44 25.07 21.07
CA ARG A 120 1.84 25.40 22.36
C ARG A 120 1.14 26.75 22.26
N VAL A 121 -0.05 26.82 22.84
CA VAL A 121 -0.82 28.06 22.99
C VAL A 121 -0.53 28.60 24.38
N GLU A 122 -0.13 29.87 24.46
CA GLU A 122 0.02 30.63 25.72
C GLU A 122 -1.31 31.26 26.14
#